data_AF-K6XDV7-F1
#
_entry.id   AF-K6XDV7-F1
#
_cell.length_a   1.000
_cell.length_b   1.000
_cell.length_c   1.000
_cell.angle_alpha   90.00
_cell.angle_beta   90.00
_cell.angle_gamma   90.00
#
_symmetry.space_group_name_H-M   'P 1'
#
loop_
_entity.id
_entity.type
_entity.pdbx_description
1 polymer ?
#
loop_
_entity_poly.entity_id
_entity_poly.type
_entity_poly.pdbx_seq_one_letter_code
_entity_poly.pdbx_strand_id
1 'polypeptide(L)' 'MSQGLTEAEYGTLQELADRAEKMADRIHTLEAILDAEAPEWRNKV' A
#
# COMPACT_ATOMS: atom_id res chain seq x y z
N MET A 1 -17.61 25.34 11.72
CA MET A 1 -18.43 24.12 11.53
C MET A 1 -17.53 23.07 10.92
N SER A 2 -17.22 21.99 11.65
CA SER A 2 -16.56 20.82 11.08
C SER A 2 -17.62 20.03 10.32
N GLN A 3 -17.77 20.27 9.02
CA GLN A 3 -18.54 19.35 8.19
C GLN A 3 -17.75 18.06 8.14
N GLY A 4 -18.32 17.00 8.72
CA GLY A 4 -17.81 15.64 8.58
C GLY A 4 -17.85 15.22 7.12
N LEU A 5 -17.11 14.15 6.82
CA LEU A 5 -17.10 13.55 5.49
C LEU A 5 -18.51 13.16 5.07
N THR A 6 -18.83 13.42 3.81
CA THR A 6 -20.02 12.87 3.17
C THR A 6 -19.89 11.35 3.02
N GLU A 7 -21.01 10.65 2.85
CA GLU A 7 -21.01 9.20 2.64
C GLU A 7 -20.17 8.78 1.42
N ALA A 8 -20.17 9.60 0.35
CA ALA A 8 -19.35 9.38 -0.84
C ALA A 8 -17.84 9.52 -0.56
N GLU A 9 -17.44 10.51 0.24
CA GLU A 9 -16.04 10.68 0.65
C GLU A 9 -15.60 9.54 1.58
N TYR A 10 -16.47 9.06 2.47
CA TYR A 10 -16.21 7.89 3.29
C TYR A 10 -15.97 6.64 2.43
N GLY A 11 -16.83 6.38 1.43
CA GLY A 11 -16.65 5.28 0.50
C GLY A 11 -15.34 5.37 -0.29
N THR A 12 -14.99 6.57 -0.74
CA THR A 12 -13.71 6.80 -1.46
C THR A 12 -12.50 6.53 -0.57
N LEU A 13 -12.54 6.95 0.69
CA LEU A 13 -11.47 6.68 1.65
C LEU A 13 -11.34 5.20 1.95
N GLN A 14 -12.46 4.49 2.07
CA GLN A 14 -12.46 3.04 2.28
C GLN A 14 -11.85 2.31 1.07
N GLU A 15 -12.23 2.67 -0.15
CA GLU A 15 -11.59 2.11 -1.35
C GLU A 15 -10.09 2.38 -1.42
N LEU A 16 -9.66 3.58 -1.03
CA LEU A 16 -8.25 3.93 -1.01
C LEU A 16 -7.48 3.11 0.04
N ALA A 17 -8.06 2.92 1.22
CA ALA A 17 -7.50 2.08 2.27
C ALA A 17 -7.36 0.62 1.81
N ASP A 18 -8.40 0.04 1.21
CA ASP A 18 -8.37 -1.32 0.68
C ASP A 18 -7.32 -1.49 -0.43
N ARG A 19 -7.14 -0.47 -1.28
CA ARG A 19 -6.09 -0.47 -2.30
C ARG A 19 -4.69 -0.37 -1.67
N ALA A 20 -4.53 0.46 -0.64
CA ALA A 20 -3.27 0.62 0.07
C ALA A 20 -2.83 -0.68 0.75
N GLU A 21 -3.76 -1.40 1.40
CA GLU A 21 -3.51 -2.70 2.02
C GLU A 21 -3.03 -3.72 0.97
N LYS A 22 -3.73 -3.85 -0.15
CA LYS A 22 -3.32 -4.72 -1.27
C LYS A 22 -1.97 -4.35 -1.86
N MET A 23 -1.63 -3.05 -1.91
CA MET A 23 -0.32 -2.61 -2.38
C MET A 23 0.78 -2.97 -1.38
N ALA A 24 0.52 -2.86 -0.08
CA ALA A 24 1.48 -3.26 0.95
C ALA A 24 1.82 -4.76 0.86
N ASP A 25 0.81 -5.62 0.71
CA ASP A 25 1.03 -7.08 0.53
C ASP A 25 1.87 -7.41 -0.70
N ARG A 26 1.62 -6.69 -1.81
CA ARG A 26 2.37 -6.85 -3.06
C ARG A 26 3.81 -6.37 -2.91
N ILE A 27 4.05 -5.26 -2.22
CA ILE A 27 5.40 -4.75 -1.94
C ILE A 27 6.15 -5.78 -1.10
N HIS A 28 5.54 -6.29 -0.03
CA HIS A 28 6.17 -7.30 0.82
C HIS A 28 6.54 -8.57 0.03
N THR A 29 5.65 -9.01 -0.85
CA THR A 29 5.91 -10.16 -1.74
C THR A 29 7.09 -9.88 -2.69
N LEU A 30 7.14 -8.69 -3.28
CA LEU A 30 8.24 -8.30 -4.16
C LEU A 30 9.57 -8.19 -3.41
N GLU A 31 9.57 -7.64 -2.20
CA GLU A 31 10.76 -7.59 -1.34
C GLU A 31 11.26 -8.99 -1.00
N ALA A 32 10.36 -9.94 -0.69
CA ALA A 32 10.73 -11.33 -0.43
C ALA A 32 11.36 -12.01 -1.66
N ILE A 33 10.83 -11.74 -2.87
CA ILE A 33 11.41 -12.24 -4.12
C ILE A 33 12.79 -11.61 -4.35
N LEU A 34 12.92 -10.29 -4.20
CA LEU A 34 14.20 -9.61 -4.39
C LEU A 34 15.25 -10.06 -3.37
N ASP A 35 14.86 -10.36 -2.13
CA ASP A 35 15.75 -10.93 -1.12
C ASP A 35 16.28 -12.31 -1.50
N ALA A 36 15.43 -13.13 -2.13
CA ALA A 36 15.81 -14.46 -2.57
C ALA A 36 16.65 -14.44 -3.86
N GLU A 37 16.29 -13.59 -4.82
CA GLU A 37 16.88 -13.62 -6.17
C GLU A 37 18.00 -12.59 -6.39
N ALA A 38 17.99 -11.50 -5.63
CA ALA A 38 18.91 -10.37 -5.81
C ALA A 38 19.38 -9.78 -4.47
N PRO A 39 20.01 -10.55 -3.57
CA PRO A 39 20.27 -10.17 -2.16
C PRO A 39 20.96 -8.81 -1.94
N GLU A 40 21.66 -8.27 -2.94
CA GLU A 40 22.31 -6.95 -2.93
C GLU A 40 21.39 -5.79 -3.35
N TRP A 41 20.12 -6.03 -3.67
CA TRP A 41 19.20 -5.01 -4.22
C TRP A 41 18.98 -3.85 -3.24
N ARG A 42 19.01 -4.12 -1.94
CA ARG A 42 18.87 -3.10 -0.90
C ARG A 42 20.03 -2.12 -0.85
N ASN A 43 21.22 -2.49 -1.35
CA ASN A 43 22.39 -1.60 -1.40
C ASN A 43 22.31 -0.60 -2.57
N LYS A 44 21.29 -0.70 -3.43
CA LYS A 44 21.08 0.18 -4.59
C LYS A 44 20.05 1.29 -4.34
N VAL A 45 19.45 1.32 -3.15
CA VAL A 45 18.41 2.29 -2.74
C VAL A 45 19.04 3.46 -2.00
#